data_AF-A0AA41WJR4-F1
#
_entry.id   AF-A0AA41WJR4-F1
#
_cell.length_a   1.000
_cell.length_b   1.000
_cell.length_c   1.000
_cell.angle_alpha   90.00
_cell.angle_beta   90.00
_cell.angle_gamma   90.00
#
_symmetry.space_group_name_H-M   'P 1'
#
loop_
_entity.id
_entity.type
_entity.pdbx_description
1 polymer ?
#
loop_
_entity_poly.entity_id
_entity_poly.type
_entity_poly.pdbx_seq_one_letter_code
_entity_poly.pdbx_strand_id
1 'polypeptide(L)'
;MPLLKLLHFAALLCWCGALLYLPALIAAGTRRSDSLFYRDHAHLTRMVFTLVATPAALLAIGSGTALFLRDAIFEGWLIVKLTTVAGMVLCHAWCGVLILRVERAPEQSIDLRCGLIGVAAMLLIAATLWLVLAKPFS
;
A
#
# COMPACT_ATOMS: atom_id res chain seq x y z
N MET A 1 17.52 17.11 -6.84
CA MET A 1 18.49 16.05 -7.21
C MET A 1 17.75 14.85 -7.77
N PRO A 2 18.18 14.27 -8.91
CA PRO A 2 17.46 13.19 -9.59
C PRO A 2 17.36 11.90 -8.76
N LEU A 3 18.36 11.62 -7.91
CA LEU A 3 18.38 10.41 -7.07
C LEU A 3 17.23 10.37 -6.04
N LEU A 4 16.88 11.49 -5.41
CA LEU A 4 15.76 11.53 -4.45
C LEU A 4 14.42 11.30 -5.12
N LYS A 5 14.24 11.84 -6.33
CA LYS A 5 13.03 11.60 -7.15
C LYS A 5 12.96 10.13 -7.57
N LEU A 6 14.08 9.56 -8.04
CA LEU A 6 14.18 8.15 -8.40
C LEU A 6 13.83 7.25 -7.21
N LEU A 7 14.44 7.50 -6.05
CA LEU A 7 14.19 6.74 -4.82
C LEU A 7 12.72 6.83 -4.41
N HIS A 8 12.13 8.03 -4.48
CA HIS A 8 10.71 8.23 -4.17
C HIS A 8 9.81 7.43 -5.10
N PHE A 9 9.99 7.54 -6.42
CA PHE A 9 9.18 6.80 -7.39
C PHE A 9 9.38 5.28 -7.29
N ALA A 10 10.61 4.81 -7.05
CA ALA A 10 10.90 3.39 -6.88
C ALA A 10 10.23 2.83 -5.60
N ALA A 11 10.35 3.54 -4.47
CA ALA A 11 9.70 3.17 -3.22
C ALA A 11 8.17 3.19 -3.36
N LEU A 12 7.62 4.21 -4.02
CA LEU A 12 6.19 4.32 -4.31
C LEU A 12 5.71 3.15 -5.17
N LEU A 13 6.44 2.80 -6.25
CA LEU A 13 6.08 1.68 -7.12
C LEU A 13 6.09 0.35 -6.36
N CYS A 14 7.11 0.11 -5.55
CA CYS A 14 7.21 -1.07 -4.70
C CYS A 14 6.04 -1.13 -3.70
N TRP A 15 5.70 0.01 -3.08
CA TRP A 15 4.59 0.10 -2.14
C TRP A 15 3.23 -0.13 -2.80
N CYS A 16 3.00 0.45 -3.99
CA CYS A 16 1.80 0.22 -4.80
C CYS A 16 1.63 -1.27 -5.15
N GLY A 17 2.70 -1.91 -5.64
CA GLY A 17 2.69 -3.34 -5.96
C GLY A 17 2.37 -4.19 -4.73
N ALA A 18 3.00 -3.89 -3.59
CA ALA A 18 2.71 -4.58 -2.34
C ALA A 18 1.25 -4.40 -1.90
N LEU A 19 0.69 -3.17 -1.96
CA LEU A 19 -0.69 -2.91 -1.57
C LEU A 19 -1.72 -3.69 -2.38
N LEU A 20 -1.46 -3.93 -3.67
CA LEU A 20 -2.34 -4.71 -4.53
C LEU A 20 -2.15 -6.22 -4.32
N TYR A 21 -0.91 -6.64 -4.09
CA TYR A 21 -0.56 -8.05 -3.93
C TYR A 21 -1.02 -8.63 -2.59
N LEU A 22 -0.96 -7.84 -1.51
CA LEU A 22 -1.28 -8.29 -0.17
C LEU A 22 -2.73 -8.76 0.03
N PRO A 23 -3.77 -7.99 -0.35
CA PRO A 23 -5.15 -8.44 -0.23
C PRO A 23 -5.41 -9.73 -1.01
N ALA A 24 -4.80 -9.87 -2.18
CA ALA A 24 -4.90 -11.08 -2.99
C ALA A 24 -4.23 -12.29 -2.32
N LEU A 25 -3.05 -12.10 -1.71
CA LEU A 25 -2.39 -13.15 -0.92
C LEU A 25 -3.25 -13.59 0.28
N ILE A 26 -3.80 -12.62 1.02
CA ILE A 26 -4.65 -12.90 2.19
C ILE A 26 -5.89 -13.70 1.77
N ALA A 27 -6.57 -13.27 0.70
CA ALA A 27 -7.71 -13.97 0.12
C ALA A 27 -7.37 -15.40 -0.33
N ALA A 28 -6.22 -15.60 -0.99
CA ALA A 28 -5.78 -16.91 -1.45
C ALA A 28 -5.50 -17.88 -0.27
N GLY A 29 -4.91 -17.38 0.81
CA GLY A 29 -4.63 -18.17 2.01
C GLY A 29 -5.89 -18.71 2.70
N THR A 30 -7.00 -17.95 2.66
CA THR A 30 -8.27 -18.36 3.29
C THR A 30 -9.09 -19.37 2.48
N ARG A 31 -8.74 -19.62 1.21
CA ARG A 31 -9.50 -20.52 0.32
C ARG A 31 -9.10 -21.99 0.43
N ARG A 32 -7.94 -22.30 1.04
CA ARG A 32 -7.42 -23.67 1.11
C ARG A 32 -7.51 -24.20 2.53
N SER A 33 -8.10 -25.38 2.69
CA SER A 33 -8.39 -26.01 3.99
C SER A 33 -7.19 -26.76 4.60
N ASP A 34 -6.06 -26.81 3.90
CA ASP A 34 -4.87 -27.53 4.36
C ASP A 34 -4.12 -26.70 5.41
N SER A 35 -4.05 -27.23 6.63
CA SER A 35 -3.47 -26.55 7.79
C SER A 35 -1.97 -26.24 7.67
N LEU A 36 -1.20 -27.08 6.95
CA LEU A 36 0.23 -26.85 6.70
C LEU A 36 0.41 -25.69 5.72
N PHE A 37 -0.28 -25.76 4.59
CA PHE A 37 -0.30 -24.69 3.59
C PHE A 37 -0.74 -23.36 4.19
N TYR A 38 -1.78 -23.38 5.03
CA TYR A 38 -2.30 -22.18 5.66
C TYR A 38 -1.27 -21.47 6.55
N ARG A 39 -0.53 -22.21 7.38
CA ARG A 39 0.51 -21.66 8.27
C ARG A 39 1.66 -21.05 7.49
N ASP A 40 2.16 -21.75 6.48
CA ASP A 40 3.25 -21.26 5.63
C ASP A 40 2.82 -20.00 4.87
N HIS A 41 1.59 -20.00 4.34
CA HIS A 41 1.04 -18.86 3.61
C HIS A 41 0.83 -17.65 4.51
N ALA A 42 0.31 -17.83 5.72
CA ALA A 42 0.17 -16.75 6.70
C ALA A 42 1.53 -16.13 7.07
N HIS A 43 2.56 -16.96 7.29
CA HIS A 43 3.91 -16.50 7.56
C HIS A 43 4.50 -15.70 6.38
N LEU A 44 4.37 -16.22 5.15
CA LEU A 44 4.78 -15.51 3.94
C LEU A 44 4.08 -14.15 3.79
N THR A 45 2.78 -14.10 4.05
CA THR A 45 2.00 -12.86 3.93
C THR A 45 2.47 -11.80 4.94
N ARG A 46 2.76 -12.21 6.18
CA ARG A 46 3.35 -11.34 7.21
C ARG A 46 4.77 -10.88 6.84
N MET A 47 5.60 -11.76 6.29
CA MET A 47 6.94 -11.41 5.83
C MET A 47 6.88 -10.35 4.74
N VAL A 48 6.03 -10.53 3.72
CA VAL A 48 5.85 -9.55 2.64
C VAL A 48 5.36 -8.21 3.19
N PHE A 49 4.42 -8.22 4.13
CA PHE A 49 3.95 -7.00 4.77
C PHE A 49 5.09 -6.25 5.48
N THR A 50 5.82 -6.94 6.34
CA THR A 50 6.77 -6.33 7.28
C THR A 50 8.08 -5.97 6.59
N LEU A 51 8.58 -6.82 5.69
CA LEU A 51 9.90 -6.67 5.06
C LEU A 51 9.86 -5.93 3.73
N VAL A 52 8.71 -5.89 3.05
CA VAL A 52 8.59 -5.22 1.74
C VAL A 52 7.64 -4.04 1.84
N ALA A 53 6.39 -4.27 2.23
CA ALA A 53 5.36 -3.24 2.16
C ALA A 53 5.62 -2.07 3.12
N THR A 54 5.94 -2.36 4.39
CA THR A 54 6.21 -1.33 5.41
C THR A 54 7.44 -0.47 5.12
N PRO A 55 8.64 -1.02 4.80
CA PRO A 55 9.79 -0.19 4.48
C PRO A 55 9.58 0.60 3.18
N ALA A 56 8.92 0.02 2.16
CA ALA A 56 8.57 0.75 0.95
C ALA A 56 7.63 1.93 1.25
N ALA A 57 6.64 1.75 2.13
CA ALA A 57 5.76 2.81 2.59
C ALA A 57 6.53 3.94 3.28
N LEU A 58 7.40 3.60 4.23
CA LEU A 58 8.20 4.57 4.97
C LEU A 58 9.14 5.35 4.04
N LEU A 59 9.80 4.67 3.10
CA LEU A 59 10.65 5.31 2.11
C LEU A 59 9.85 6.22 1.18
N ALA A 60 8.68 5.80 0.70
CA ALA A 60 7.82 6.60 -0.17
C ALA A 60 7.33 7.87 0.54
N ILE A 61 6.84 7.73 1.78
CA ILE A 61 6.36 8.86 2.58
C ILE A 61 7.53 9.78 2.94
N GLY A 62 8.62 9.26 3.49
CA GLY A 62 9.77 10.06 3.92
C GLY A 62 10.42 10.83 2.77
N SER A 63 10.62 10.17 1.63
CA SER A 63 11.14 10.83 0.42
C SER A 63 10.15 11.84 -0.17
N GLY A 64 8.84 11.57 -0.08
CA GLY A 64 7.79 12.50 -0.51
C GLY A 64 7.74 13.76 0.36
N THR A 65 7.83 13.60 1.68
CA THR A 65 7.93 14.70 2.64
C THR A 65 9.21 15.51 2.43
N ALA A 66 10.35 14.85 2.18
CA ALA A 66 11.61 15.53 1.89
C ALA A 66 11.57 16.36 0.59
N LEU A 67 10.90 15.85 -0.46
CA LEU A 67 10.63 16.62 -1.67
C LEU A 67 9.75 17.84 -1.39
N PHE A 68 8.75 17.68 -0.53
CA PHE A 68 7.82 18.75 -0.18
C PHE A 68 8.48 19.90 0.59
N LEU A 69 9.27 19.62 1.65
CA LEU A 69 9.97 20.66 2.42
C LEU A 69 10.91 21.52 1.55
N ARG A 70 11.33 21.01 0.39
CA ARG A 70 12.17 21.72 -0.56
C ARG A 70 11.39 22.66 -1.47
N ASP A 71 10.24 22.23 -1.97
CA ASP A 71 9.48 23.00 -2.95
C ASP A 71 8.65 24.12 -2.29
N ALA A 72 8.34 24.03 -0.98
CA ALA A 72 7.63 25.07 -0.21
C ALA A 72 6.28 25.53 -0.82
N ILE A 73 5.64 24.68 -1.64
CA ILE A 73 4.40 24.99 -2.35
C ILE A 73 3.21 24.50 -1.52
N PHE A 74 2.58 25.40 -0.78
CA PHE A 74 1.37 25.15 0.02
C PHE A 74 0.09 25.46 -0.78
N GLU A 75 -0.06 24.86 -1.95
CA GLU A 75 -1.28 25.01 -2.75
C GLU A 75 -2.29 23.88 -2.48
N GLY A 76 -3.58 24.13 -2.75
CA GLY A 76 -4.66 23.15 -2.53
C GLY A 76 -4.41 21.78 -3.19
N TRP A 77 -3.62 21.76 -4.27
CA TRP A 77 -3.14 20.53 -4.92
C TRP A 77 -2.38 19.59 -3.98
N LEU A 78 -1.56 20.15 -3.08
CA LEU A 78 -0.78 19.38 -2.11
C LEU A 78 -1.69 18.67 -1.12
N ILE A 79 -2.74 19.34 -0.64
CA ILE A 79 -3.71 18.77 0.29
C ILE A 79 -4.36 17.55 -0.37
N VAL A 80 -4.80 17.67 -1.62
CA VAL A 80 -5.38 16.54 -2.35
C VAL A 80 -4.37 15.39 -2.45
N LYS A 81 -3.13 15.67 -2.88
CA LYS A 81 -2.07 14.65 -2.97
C LYS A 81 -1.82 13.94 -1.62
N LEU A 82 -1.71 14.70 -0.54
CA LEU A 82 -1.48 14.16 0.81
C LEU A 82 -2.68 13.35 1.31
N THR A 83 -3.91 13.79 1.04
CA THR A 83 -5.11 13.03 1.40
C THR A 83 -5.18 11.69 0.67
N THR A 84 -4.80 11.63 -0.61
CA THR A 84 -4.75 10.38 -1.37
C THR A 84 -3.68 9.43 -0.80
N VAL A 85 -2.48 9.94 -0.50
CA VAL A 85 -1.41 9.15 0.13
C VAL A 85 -1.82 8.66 1.51
N ALA A 86 -2.48 9.51 2.31
CA ALA A 86 -3.03 9.11 3.61
C ALA A 86 -4.07 7.98 3.46
N GLY A 87 -4.92 8.02 2.43
CA GLY A 87 -5.78 6.91 2.06
C GLY A 87 -5.02 5.61 1.80
N MET A 88 -3.91 5.66 1.06
CA MET A 88 -3.06 4.49 0.83
C MET A 88 -2.46 3.94 2.13
N VAL A 89 -2.07 4.82 3.07
CA VAL A 89 -1.61 4.41 4.41
C VAL A 89 -2.73 3.71 5.18
N LEU A 90 -3.97 4.20 5.10
CA LEU A 90 -5.12 3.53 5.73
C LEU A 90 -5.36 2.14 5.13
N CYS A 91 -5.30 1.99 3.81
CA CYS A 91 -5.35 0.68 3.15
C CYS A 91 -4.22 -0.24 3.62
N HIS A 92 -2.99 0.27 3.72
CA HIS A 92 -1.84 -0.48 4.25
C HIS A 92 -2.10 -0.98 5.69
N ALA A 93 -2.57 -0.09 6.57
CA ALA A 93 -2.88 -0.44 7.95
C ALA A 93 -4.01 -1.50 8.02
N TRP A 94 -5.03 -1.36 7.19
CA TRP A 94 -6.11 -2.36 7.10
C TRP A 94 -5.61 -3.73 6.62
N CYS A 95 -4.69 -3.79 5.66
CA CYS A 95 -4.02 -5.03 5.29
C CYS A 95 -3.31 -5.66 6.50
N GLY A 96 -2.58 -4.87 7.30
CA GLY A 96 -1.96 -5.34 8.54
C GLY A 96 -2.96 -5.91 9.54
N VAL A 97 -4.11 -5.24 9.72
CA VAL A 97 -5.20 -5.73 10.59
C VAL A 97 -5.79 -7.04 10.04
N LEU A 98 -5.94 -7.18 8.73
CA LEU A 98 -6.45 -8.41 8.11
C LEU A 98 -5.49 -9.58 8.28
N ILE A 99 -4.18 -9.37 8.12
CA ILE A 99 -3.17 -10.41 8.37
C ILE A 99 -3.29 -10.91 9.81
N LEU A 100 -3.34 -9.99 10.79
CA LEU A 100 -3.50 -10.33 12.20
C LEU A 100 -4.82 -11.06 12.51
N ARG A 101 -5.91 -10.68 11.81
CA ARG A 101 -7.20 -11.35 11.95
C ARG A 101 -7.16 -12.77 11.39
N VAL A 102 -6.64 -12.92 10.17
CA VAL A 102 -6.50 -14.23 9.52
C VAL A 102 -5.70 -15.15 10.44
N GLU A 103 -4.53 -14.74 10.92
CA GLU A 103 -3.71 -15.56 11.80
C GLU A 103 -4.38 -16.02 13.10
N ARG A 104 -5.32 -15.24 13.64
CA ARG A 104 -6.08 -15.62 14.84
C ARG A 104 -7.22 -16.57 14.51
N ALA A 105 -7.96 -16.30 13.45
CA ALA A 105 -9.11 -17.09 13.02
C ALA A 105 -9.33 -16.94 11.49
N PRO A 106 -9.11 -18.00 10.70
CA PRO A 106 -9.44 -17.98 9.28
C PRO A 106 -10.96 -17.96 9.09
N GLU A 107 -11.45 -16.91 8.43
CA GLU A 107 -12.87 -16.79 8.07
C GLU A 107 -13.05 -16.52 6.56
N GLN A 108 -14.04 -17.17 5.96
CA GLN A 108 -14.33 -17.02 4.52
C GLN A 108 -14.86 -15.63 4.15
N SER A 109 -15.45 -14.88 5.10
CA SER A 109 -15.91 -13.50 4.90
C SER A 109 -14.77 -12.50 4.60
N ILE A 110 -13.52 -12.92 4.80
CA ILE A 110 -12.33 -12.08 4.56
C ILE A 110 -12.11 -11.82 3.06
N ASP A 111 -12.55 -12.71 2.17
CA ASP A 111 -12.35 -12.59 0.72
C ASP A 111 -13.02 -11.30 0.16
N LEU A 112 -14.23 -10.99 0.63
CA LEU A 112 -14.93 -9.74 0.26
C LEU A 112 -14.19 -8.50 0.77
N ARG A 113 -13.67 -8.54 2.00
CA ARG A 113 -12.92 -7.43 2.60
C ARG A 113 -11.60 -7.21 1.86
N CYS A 114 -10.91 -8.28 1.50
CA CYS A 114 -9.70 -8.25 0.68
C CYS A 114 -9.99 -7.67 -0.71
N GLY A 115 -11.08 -8.08 -1.37
CA GLY A 115 -11.50 -7.52 -2.64
C GLY A 115 -11.78 -6.02 -2.55
N LEU A 116 -12.54 -5.58 -1.55
CA LEU A 116 -12.85 -4.16 -1.31
C LEU A 116 -11.58 -3.33 -1.08
N ILE A 117 -10.65 -3.82 -0.25
CA ILE A 117 -9.38 -3.12 -0.01
C ILE A 117 -8.50 -3.11 -1.25
N GLY A 118 -8.46 -4.19 -2.03
CA GLY A 118 -7.75 -4.24 -3.30
C GLY A 118 -8.27 -3.21 -4.30
N VAL A 119 -9.59 -3.10 -4.46
CA VAL A 119 -10.22 -2.08 -5.33
C VAL A 119 -9.95 -0.67 -4.80
N ALA A 120 -10.12 -0.44 -3.50
CA ALA A 120 -9.82 0.87 -2.90
C ALA A 120 -8.35 1.28 -3.09
N ALA A 121 -7.41 0.34 -2.87
CA ALA A 121 -6.00 0.55 -3.11
C ALA A 121 -5.72 0.89 -4.59
N MET A 122 -6.32 0.15 -5.52
CA MET A 122 -6.19 0.39 -6.96
C MET A 122 -6.67 1.79 -7.35
N LEU A 123 -7.84 2.21 -6.86
CA LEU A 123 -8.38 3.55 -7.11
C LEU A 123 -7.48 4.65 -6.54
N LEU A 124 -6.96 4.47 -5.33
CA LEU A 124 -6.04 5.43 -4.70
C LEU A 124 -4.69 5.51 -5.43
N ILE A 125 -4.18 4.38 -5.91
CA ILE A 125 -2.96 4.34 -6.73
C ILE A 125 -3.19 5.05 -8.07
N ALA A 126 -4.31 4.77 -8.75
CA ALA A 126 -4.66 5.47 -9.99
C ALA A 126 -4.81 6.98 -9.75
N ALA A 127 -5.47 7.38 -8.65
CA ALA A 127 -5.62 8.77 -8.27
C ALA A 127 -4.27 9.43 -7.97
N THR A 128 -3.35 8.78 -7.24
CA THR A 128 -2.01 9.34 -6.97
C THR A 128 -1.19 9.50 -8.24
N LEU A 129 -1.22 8.53 -9.17
CA LEU A 129 -0.54 8.65 -10.46
C LEU A 129 -1.15 9.77 -11.31
N TRP A 130 -2.47 9.88 -11.33
CA TRP A 130 -3.17 10.97 -12.00
C TRP A 130 -2.78 12.33 -11.39
N LEU A 131 -2.77 12.46 -10.06
CA LEU A 131 -2.31 13.66 -9.34
C LEU A 131 -0.83 13.99 -9.54
N VAL A 132 -0.01 13.04 -9.97
CA VAL A 132 1.37 13.33 -10.36
C VAL A 132 1.41 13.87 -11.79
N LEU A 133 0.60 13.31 -12.69
CA LEU A 133 0.59 13.67 -14.11
C LEU A 133 -0.19 14.96 -14.42
N ALA A 134 -1.31 15.17 -13.72
CA ALA A 134 -2.21 16.30 -13.89
C ALA A 134 -1.71 17.58 -13.19
N LYS A 135 -0.55 17.53 -12.51
CA LYS A 135 0.13 18.75 -12.10
C LYS A 135 0.47 19.48 -13.40
N PRO A 136 -0.13 20.65 -13.69
CA PRO A 136 0.08 21.33 -14.96
C PRO A 136 1.58 21.56 -15.12
N PHE A 137 2.08 21.19 -16.30
CA PHE A 137 3.48 21.33 -16.70
C PHE A 137 4.00 22.70 -16.27
N SER A 138 4.95 22.71 -15.33
CA SER A 138 5.85 23.83 -15.08
C SER A 138 6.87 23.90 -16.20
#